data_AF-A0A918XK83-F1
#
_entry.id   AF-A0A918XK83-F1
#
_cell.length_a   1.000
_cell.length_b   1.000
_cell.length_c   1.000
_cell.angle_alpha   90.00
_cell.angle_beta   90.00
_cell.angle_gamma   90.00
#
_symmetry.space_group_name_H-M   'P 1'
#
loop_
_entity.id
_entity.type
_entity.pdbx_description
1 polymer ?
#
loop_
_entity_poly.entity_id
_entity_poly.type
_entity_poly.pdbx_seq_one_letter_code
_entity_poly.pdbx_strand_id
1 'polypeptide(L)'
;MNSIDIRKVIADIRDIDVSTAVDDASLSDLGLSSPDIVALVVRVEDLLGFSIPYERLSSVESLGGLEQLVSSLVRGPTEKKKNEGECVNS
;
A
#
# COMPACT_ATOMS: atom_id res chain seq x y z
N MET A 1 18.75 3.80 5.20
CA MET A 1 17.36 3.83 4.72
C MET A 1 16.76 2.48 5.09
N ASN A 2 15.73 2.46 5.92
CA ASN A 2 15.03 1.22 6.23
C ASN A 2 14.24 0.82 4.98
N SER A 3 14.63 -0.26 4.32
CA SER A 3 13.81 -0.89 3.29
C SER A 3 12.61 -1.51 4.01
N ILE A 4 11.40 -1.05 3.67
CA ILE A 4 10.17 -1.64 4.20
C ILE A 4 9.88 -2.89 3.38
N ASP A 5 9.94 -4.04 4.03
CA ASP A 5 9.57 -5.32 3.43
C ASP A 5 8.06 -5.55 3.61
N ILE A 6 7.26 -5.27 2.58
CA ILE A 6 5.79 -5.47 2.61
C ILE A 6 5.42 -6.92 2.94
N ARG A 7 6.21 -7.88 2.44
CA ARG A 7 6.07 -9.31 2.79
C ARG A 7 6.09 -9.57 4.28
N LYS A 8 6.98 -8.90 5.04
CA LYS A 8 7.05 -9.07 6.49
C LYS A 8 5.82 -8.47 7.18
N VAL A 9 5.31 -7.36 6.69
CA VAL A 9 4.09 -6.74 7.24
C VAL A 9 2.88 -7.63 7.02
N ILE A 10 2.75 -8.24 5.83
CA ILE A 10 1.68 -9.19 5.52
C ILE A 10 1.81 -10.45 6.38
N ALA A 11 3.02 -10.98 6.52
CA ALA A 11 3.31 -12.13 7.38
C ALA A 11 2.91 -11.85 8.84
N ASP A 12 3.17 -10.65 9.36
CA ASP A 12 2.79 -10.24 10.72
C ASP A 12 1.27 -10.13 10.89
N ILE A 13 0.54 -9.65 9.87
CA ILE A 13 -0.93 -9.50 9.92
C ILE A 13 -1.65 -10.84 9.83
N ARG A 14 -1.18 -11.73 8.95
CA ARG A 14 -1.89 -12.98 8.60
C ARG A 14 -1.26 -14.23 9.18
N ASP A 15 -0.15 -14.10 9.92
CA ASP A 15 0.65 -15.22 10.41
C ASP A 15 0.99 -16.21 9.28
N ILE A 16 1.28 -15.67 8.09
CA ILE A 16 1.70 -16.46 6.93
C ILE A 16 3.21 -16.41 6.76
N ASP A 17 3.76 -17.45 6.14
CA ASP A 17 5.19 -17.48 5.88
C ASP A 17 5.56 -16.51 4.74
N VAL A 18 6.62 -15.72 4.93
CA VAL A 18 7.12 -14.81 3.89
C VAL A 18 7.49 -15.53 2.59
N SER A 19 7.76 -16.83 2.64
CA SER A 19 8.03 -17.69 1.47
C SER A 19 6.80 -17.88 0.57
N THR A 20 5.58 -17.81 1.13
CA THR A 20 4.33 -17.98 0.36
C THR A 20 3.90 -16.67 -0.29
N ALA A 21 4.38 -15.54 0.23
CA ALA A 21 4.14 -14.21 -0.29
C ALA A 21 5.00 -13.95 -1.55
N VAL A 22 4.62 -14.55 -2.69
CA VAL A 22 5.25 -14.34 -4.00
C VAL A 22 4.65 -13.14 -4.74
N ASP A 23 5.43 -12.49 -5.60
CA ASP A 23 5.07 -11.23 -6.28
C ASP A 23 3.76 -11.31 -7.08
N ASP A 24 3.54 -12.46 -7.72
CA ASP A 24 2.37 -12.73 -8.57
C ASP A 24 1.14 -13.16 -7.74
N ALA A 25 1.31 -13.43 -6.44
CA ALA A 25 0.20 -13.80 -5.58
C ALA A 25 -0.78 -12.63 -5.47
N SER A 26 -2.05 -12.94 -5.73
CA SER A 26 -3.14 -12.01 -5.46
C SER A 26 -3.28 -11.80 -3.96
N LEU A 27 -3.64 -10.59 -3.53
CA LEU A 27 -3.83 -10.32 -2.10
C LEU A 27 -4.87 -11.27 -1.49
N SER A 28 -5.92 -11.60 -2.25
CA SER A 28 -6.94 -12.58 -1.87
C SER A 28 -6.41 -14.01 -1.74
N ASP A 29 -5.41 -14.39 -2.54
CA ASP A 29 -4.76 -15.72 -2.47
C ASP A 29 -3.91 -15.86 -1.21
N LEU A 30 -3.30 -14.74 -0.78
CA LEU A 30 -2.65 -14.61 0.55
C LEU A 30 -3.67 -14.54 1.71
N GLY A 31 -4.97 -14.65 1.41
CA GLY A 31 -6.05 -14.58 2.39
C GLY A 31 -6.33 -13.16 2.90
N LEU A 32 -5.78 -12.12 2.26
CA LEU A 32 -6.09 -10.73 2.62
C LEU A 32 -7.46 -10.35 2.07
N SER A 33 -8.36 -9.99 2.98
CA SER A 33 -9.65 -9.40 2.66
C SER A 33 -9.53 -7.87 2.64
N SER A 34 -10.55 -7.17 2.14
CA SER A 34 -10.61 -5.70 2.15
C SER A 34 -10.19 -5.04 3.48
N PRO A 35 -10.63 -5.50 4.67
CA PRO A 35 -10.15 -4.93 5.93
C PRO A 35 -8.67 -5.20 6.23
N ASP A 36 -8.12 -6.36 5.84
CA ASP A 36 -6.70 -6.67 6.01
C ASP A 36 -5.83 -5.77 5.14
N ILE A 37 -6.28 -5.45 3.92
CA ILE A 37 -5.61 -4.52 3.01
C ILE A 37 -5.55 -3.12 3.63
N VAL A 38 -6.64 -2.65 4.24
CA VAL A 38 -6.65 -1.36 4.95
C VAL A 38 -5.67 -1.36 6.11
N ALA A 39 -5.65 -2.42 6.94
CA ALA A 39 -4.73 -2.54 8.05
C ALA A 39 -3.26 -2.55 7.59
N LEU A 40 -2.97 -3.27 6.50
CA LEU A 40 -1.66 -3.32 5.87
C LEU A 40 -1.20 -1.93 5.42
N VAL A 41 -2.08 -1.19 4.74
CA VAL A 41 -1.80 0.17 4.28
C VAL A 41 -1.53 1.09 5.45
N VAL A 42 -2.39 1.11 6.47
CA VAL A 42 -2.20 1.95 7.66
C VAL A 42 -0.86 1.65 8.33
N ARG A 43 -0.46 0.38 8.40
CA ARG A 43 0.83 -0.01 8.97
C ARG A 43 2.01 0.47 8.12
N VAL A 44 1.87 0.41 6.80
CA VAL A 44 2.87 0.91 5.87
C VAL A 44 2.96 2.44 5.92
N GLU A 45 1.85 3.15 6.02
CA GLU A 45 1.78 4.60 6.22
C GLU A 45 2.47 5.03 7.52
N ASP A 46 2.23 4.31 8.62
CA ASP A 46 2.88 4.54 9.92
C ASP A 46 4.41 4.38 9.84
N LEU A 47 4.88 3.36 9.10
CA LEU A 47 6.31 3.14 8.84
C LEU A 47 6.93 4.20 7.93
N LEU A 48 6.16 4.74 6.99
CA LEU A 48 6.60 5.71 5.99
C LEU A 48 6.49 7.17 6.46
N GLY A 49 5.59 7.45 7.41
CA GLY A 49 5.28 8.79 7.88
C GLY A 49 4.43 9.62 6.90
N PHE A 50 3.79 9.00 5.90
CA PHE A 50 2.87 9.66 4.97
C PHE A 50 1.72 8.76 4.56
N SER A 51 0.60 9.37 4.16
CA SER A 51 -0.59 8.64 3.72
C SER A 51 -0.51 8.26 2.24
N ILE A 52 -0.94 7.03 1.93
CA ILE A 52 -1.08 6.49 0.59
C ILE A 52 -2.50 6.83 0.09
N PRO A 53 -2.63 7.49 -1.07
CA PRO A 53 -3.94 7.81 -1.63
C PRO A 53 -4.74 6.55 -1.99
N TYR A 54 -6.01 6.51 -1.55
CA TYR A 54 -6.90 5.36 -1.75
C TYR A 54 -7.11 4.97 -3.21
N GLU A 55 -7.13 5.95 -4.13
CA GLU A 55 -7.23 5.71 -5.58
C GLU A 55 -6.11 4.79 -6.10
N ARG A 56 -4.93 4.87 -5.49
CA ARG A 56 -3.78 4.04 -5.87
C ARG A 56 -3.86 2.65 -5.26
N LEU A 57 -4.44 2.52 -4.08
CA LEU A 57 -4.70 1.23 -3.42
C LEU A 57 -5.74 0.42 -4.17
N SER A 58 -6.79 1.06 -4.69
CA SER A 58 -7.81 0.39 -5.50
C SER A 58 -7.27 -0.23 -6.78
N SER A 59 -6.08 0.18 -7.23
CA SER A 59 -5.41 -0.39 -8.41
C SER A 59 -4.50 -1.58 -8.07
N VAL A 60 -4.39 -1.96 -6.79
CA VAL A 60 -3.50 -3.02 -6.31
C VAL A 60 -4.30 -4.28 -6.07
N GLU A 61 -4.07 -5.30 -6.89
CA GLU A 61 -4.70 -6.63 -6.75
C GLU A 61 -3.70 -7.71 -6.32
N SER A 62 -2.40 -7.46 -6.48
CA SER A 62 -1.32 -8.39 -6.17
C SER A 62 -0.28 -7.79 -5.22
N LEU A 63 0.47 -8.68 -4.57
CA LEU A 63 1.57 -8.31 -3.69
C LEU A 63 2.64 -7.48 -4.41
N GLY A 64 3.07 -7.92 -5.59
CA GLY A 64 4.06 -7.19 -6.38
C GLY A 64 3.57 -5.79 -6.78
N GLY A 65 2.26 -5.64 -7.03
CA GLY A 65 1.64 -4.33 -7.27
C GLY A 65 1.75 -3.40 -6.07
N LEU A 66 1.56 -3.93 -4.86
CA LEU A 66 1.69 -3.17 -3.61
C LEU A 66 3.13 -2.75 -3.35
N GLU A 67 4.08 -3.69 -3.51
CA GLU A 67 5.51 -3.43 -3.36
C GLU A 67 5.99 -2.35 -4.33
N GLN A 68 5.55 -2.42 -5.59
CA GLN A 68 5.85 -1.39 -6.59
C GLN A 68 5.24 -0.05 -6.22
N LEU A 69 3.98 0.00 -5.78
CA LEU A 69 3.33 1.25 -5.38
C LEU A 69 4.12 1.92 -4.25
N VAL A 70 4.45 1.16 -3.20
CA VAL A 70 5.21 1.67 -2.05
C VAL A 70 6.62 2.10 -2.46
N SER A 71 7.30 1.31 -3.27
CA SER A 71 8.63 1.64 -3.80
C SER A 71 8.61 2.92 -4.64
N SER A 72 7.59 3.11 -5.47
CA SER A 72 7.38 4.34 -6.23
C SER A 72 7.16 5.55 -5.32
N LEU A 73 6.42 5.40 -4.23
CA LEU A 73 6.16 6.49 -3.28
C LEU A 73 7.42 6.86 -2.49
N VAL A 74 8.19 5.88 -2.02
CA VAL A 74 9.46 6.10 -1.30
C VAL A 74 10.52 6.77 -2.17
N ARG A 75 10.54 6.46 -3.47
CA ARG A 75 11.51 7.04 -4.42
C ARG A 75 11.11 8.41 -4.96
N GLY A 76 9.92 8.90 -4.61
CA GLY A 76 9.45 10.25 -4.89
C GLY A 76 8.08 10.27 -5.59
N PRO A 77 7.13 11.09 -5.12
CA PRO A 77 5.83 11.21 -5.77
C PRO A 77 5.99 11.93 -7.11
N THR A 78 5.45 11.36 -8.19
CA THR A 78 4.93 12.23 -9.25
C THR A 78 3.66 12.86 -8.67
N GLU A 79 3.74 14.17 -8.41
CA GLU A 79 2.63 15.01 -7.98
C GLU A 79 1.34 14.69 -8.76
N LYS A 80 0.23 14.48 -8.06
CA LYS A 80 -1.01 15.21 -8.34
C LYS A 80 -1.72 15.56 -7.04
N LYS A 81 -1.36 16.73 -6.53
CA LYS A 81 -2.26 17.58 -5.77
C LYS A 81 -3.53 17.81 -6.60
N LYS A 82 -4.65 17.19 -6.23
CA LYS A 82 -5.98 17.75 -6.52
C LYS A 82 -6.47 18.42 -5.25
N ASN A 83 -5.99 19.64 -5.06
CA ASN A 83 -6.70 20.62 -4.25
C ASN A 83 -7.92 21.03 -5.07
N GLU A 84 -9.05 20.39 -4.84
CA GLU A 84 -10.35 20.97 -5.15
C GLU A 84 -10.76 21.80 -3.93
N GLY A 85 -10.06 22.92 -3.76
CA GLY A 85 -10.63 24.09 -3.12
C GLY A 85 -11.56 24.72 -4.15
N GLU A 86 -12.84 24.40 -4.07
CA GLU A 86 -13.86 25.12 -4.82
C GLU A 86 -14.08 26.48 -4.15
N CYS A 87 -13.56 27.53 -4.79
CA CYS A 87 -13.92 28.92 -4.50
C CYS A 87 -15.04 29.33 -5.46
N VAL A 88 -16.11 29.94 -4.95
CA VAL A 88 -16.66 31.17 -5.56
C VAL A 88 -17.44 31.95 -4.52
N ASN A 89 -16.80 33.01 -4.00
CA ASN A 89 -17.51 34.25 -3.68
C ASN A 89 -17.63 35.03 -4.99
N SER A 90 -18.85 35.36 -5.42
CA SER A 90 -19.23 36.57 -6.18
C SER A 90 -20.75 36.64 -6.25
#